data_AF-A0A348MKJ9-F1
#
_entry.id   AF-A0A348MKJ9-F1
#
_cell.length_a   1.000
_cell.length_b   1.000
_cell.length_c   1.000
_cell.angle_alpha   90.00
_cell.angle_beta   90.00
_cell.angle_gamma   90.00
#
_symmetry.space_group_name_H-M   'P 1'
#
loop_
_entity.id
_entity.type
_entity.pdbx_description
1 polymer ?
#
loop_
_entity_poly.entity_id
_entity_poly.type
_entity_poly.pdbx_seq_one_letter_code
_entity_poly.pdbx_strand_id
1 'polypeptide(L)'
;MKNKILFFIFIIISSILIFPQNEILKDEPVFRVDSTIVSEFKVEDVSNDDGSRLEISCQKVLEGENYSFTLYRKEFDDTVFKTVKIFQSLPLKIVDEGLSYQKKYQYYLSVTDSSGNESEKCLIGEYSPKANLFKTDKVILFLMIIFYTMIIIYLVESVRKGKDLFVRKISGLDTLDEAVGRATEMGRPVLYVPGSSSMSDIATIASLNILGPVAKKIAEYETKLIVPNRDPIVMTVAKEVVKESYSEAGRPDVYNDNDIFFLTDSQFGYAAAISGIMTREKPATNLLLGMFWAESLIMAEAGNTTGAIQIAGTDAVTQLPFFITSCDYTIIGEELYAASAYLSREPLLLGTLKAQDYLKGFIIFVITLYFVILLISWITGGNLVFLSKILEILRFIFKS
;
A
#
# COMPACT_ATOMS: atom_id res chain seq x y z
N MET A 1 11.49 22.32 -17.78
CA MET A 1 11.71 20.89 -18.10
C MET A 1 13.17 20.48 -17.93
N LYS A 2 14.14 21.16 -18.60
CA LYS A 2 15.58 20.88 -18.42
C LYS A 2 16.05 20.89 -16.97
N ASN A 3 15.68 21.89 -16.16
CA ASN A 3 16.21 22.02 -14.79
C ASN A 3 15.66 20.97 -13.81
N LYS A 4 14.43 20.48 -13.98
CA LYS A 4 13.85 19.43 -13.13
C LYS A 4 14.42 18.04 -13.48
N ILE A 5 14.62 17.78 -14.78
CA ILE A 5 15.26 16.56 -15.27
C ILE A 5 16.74 16.55 -14.86
N LEU A 6 17.44 17.69 -14.92
CA LEU A 6 18.83 17.82 -14.51
C LEU A 6 19.02 17.60 -13.00
N PHE A 7 18.09 18.09 -12.17
CA PHE A 7 18.10 17.87 -10.72
C PHE A 7 17.90 16.39 -10.35
N PHE A 8 17.03 15.68 -11.08
CA PHE A 8 16.82 14.24 -10.85
C PHE A 8 17.93 13.36 -11.43
N ILE A 9 18.50 13.74 -12.58
CA ILE A 9 19.73 13.12 -13.10
C ILE A 9 20.88 13.33 -12.12
N PHE A 10 20.97 14.49 -11.47
CA PHE A 10 21.94 14.74 -10.41
C PHE A 10 21.73 13.82 -9.20
N ILE A 11 20.48 13.52 -8.79
CA ILE A 11 20.17 12.54 -7.73
C ILE A 11 20.52 11.11 -8.15
N ILE A 12 20.25 10.73 -9.41
CA ILE A 12 20.63 9.40 -9.95
C ILE A 12 22.16 9.27 -10.01
N ILE A 13 22.87 10.30 -10.47
CA ILE A 13 24.33 10.30 -10.53
C ILE A 13 24.94 10.35 -9.13
N SER A 14 24.35 11.10 -8.19
CA SER A 14 24.83 11.14 -6.80
C SER A 14 24.60 9.81 -6.08
N SER A 15 23.53 9.06 -6.40
CA SER A 15 23.29 7.73 -5.83
C SER A 15 24.17 6.64 -6.46
N ILE A 16 24.54 6.76 -7.74
CA ILE A 16 25.54 5.89 -8.39
C ILE A 16 26.97 6.18 -7.88
N LEU A 17 27.25 7.41 -7.43
CA LEU A 17 28.54 7.77 -6.83
C LEU A 17 28.69 7.35 -5.36
N ILE A 18 27.61 6.85 -4.71
CA ILE A 18 27.64 6.27 -3.36
C ILE A 18 27.63 4.72 -3.47
N PHE A 19 28.30 4.16 -4.47
CA PHE A 19 28.78 2.78 -4.35
C PHE A 19 29.98 2.80 -3.41
N PRO A 20 29.92 2.16 -2.22
CA PRO A 20 31.17 1.83 -1.56
C PRO A 20 31.87 0.82 -2.48
N GLN A 21 33.06 1.18 -2.98
CA GLN A 21 34.06 0.15 -3.27
C GLN A 21 34.14 -0.71 -2.01
N ASN A 22 34.04 -2.03 -2.16
CA ASN A 22 34.33 -2.97 -1.08
C ASN A 22 35.69 -2.60 -0.48
N GLU A 23 35.68 -1.81 0.60
CA GLU A 23 36.81 -1.75 1.50
C GLU A 23 36.85 -3.11 2.15
N ILE A 24 37.87 -3.87 1.74
CA ILE A 24 38.38 -5.00 2.49
C ILE A 24 38.62 -4.46 3.89
N LEU A 25 37.75 -4.83 4.84
CA LEU A 25 37.92 -4.51 6.25
C LEU A 25 39.33 -4.95 6.63
N LYS A 26 40.19 -3.98 6.92
CA LYS A 26 41.46 -4.23 7.58
C LYS A 26 41.11 -4.81 8.94
N ASP A 27 41.61 -6.02 9.21
CA ASP A 27 41.59 -6.62 10.53
C ASP A 27 42.18 -5.61 11.53
N GLU A 28 41.31 -5.00 12.34
CA GLU A 28 41.72 -4.28 13.54
C GLU A 28 42.15 -5.30 14.61
N PRO A 29 43.14 -4.96 15.44
CA PRO A 29 43.80 -5.93 16.31
C PRO A 29 42.83 -6.49 17.35
N VAL A 30 42.73 -7.82 17.38
CA VAL A 30 42.07 -8.58 18.44
C VAL A 30 42.68 -8.18 19.79
N PHE A 31 41.96 -7.36 20.56
CA PHE A 31 42.34 -7.06 21.94
C PHE A 31 42.05 -8.30 22.79
N ARG A 32 43.12 -8.93 23.31
CA ARG A 32 43.01 -10.03 24.25
C ARG A 32 42.53 -9.47 25.59
N VAL A 33 41.32 -9.85 25.98
CA VAL A 33 40.83 -9.66 27.35
C VAL A 33 41.65 -10.58 28.26
N ASP A 34 42.38 -9.99 29.19
CA ASP A 34 43.04 -10.72 30.26
C ASP A 34 41.99 -10.99 31.36
N SER A 35 41.32 -12.14 31.27
CA SER A 35 40.79 -12.91 32.42
C SER A 35 40.14 -14.21 31.93
N THR A 36 41.01 -15.21 31.74
CA THR A 36 40.84 -16.67 32.02
C THR A 36 39.63 -17.48 31.54
N ILE A 37 38.54 -16.92 31.00
CA ILE A 37 37.33 -17.73 30.72
C ILE A 37 36.83 -17.61 29.27
N VAL A 38 36.92 -16.48 28.56
CA VAL A 38 36.39 -16.38 27.18
C VAL A 38 37.48 -16.07 26.16
N SER A 39 37.54 -16.86 25.09
CA SER A 39 38.36 -16.58 23.91
C SER A 39 37.43 -16.23 22.74
N GLU A 40 37.58 -15.03 22.17
CA GLU A 40 36.86 -14.57 20.96
C GLU A 40 35.39 -14.16 21.19
N PHE A 41 35.18 -13.15 22.04
CA PHE A 41 33.91 -12.42 22.13
C PHE A 41 33.98 -11.16 21.25
N LYS A 42 33.03 -11.00 20.32
CA LYS A 42 32.98 -9.88 19.37
C LYS A 42 31.60 -9.24 19.39
N VAL A 43 31.54 -7.93 19.59
CA VAL A 43 30.33 -7.12 19.41
C VAL A 43 30.54 -6.23 18.19
N GLU A 44 29.67 -6.37 17.20
CA GLU A 44 29.72 -5.61 15.96
C GLU A 44 28.40 -4.86 15.76
N ASP A 45 28.48 -3.74 15.04
CA ASP A 45 27.31 -2.99 14.63
C ASP A 45 26.57 -3.72 13.51
N VAL A 46 25.23 -3.70 13.56
CA VAL A 46 24.42 -4.36 12.53
C VAL A 46 24.30 -3.45 11.33
N SER A 47 24.94 -3.82 10.21
CA SER A 47 24.81 -3.07 8.96
C SER A 47 23.35 -2.93 8.50
N ASN A 48 23.01 -1.79 7.87
CA ASN A 48 21.67 -1.47 7.33
C ASN A 48 20.54 -1.38 8.37
N ASP A 49 20.86 -1.08 9.62
CA ASP A 49 19.88 -0.81 10.67
C ASP A 49 19.73 0.69 11.01
N ASP A 50 18.80 1.01 11.89
CA ASP A 50 18.55 2.35 12.43
C ASP A 50 19.44 2.68 13.64
N GLY A 51 20.50 1.90 13.87
CA GLY A 51 21.40 2.01 15.02
C GLY A 51 20.74 1.59 16.33
N SER A 52 19.76 0.67 16.26
CA SER A 52 19.09 0.11 17.42
C SER A 52 19.57 -1.28 17.80
N ARG A 53 20.52 -1.85 17.04
CA ARG A 53 20.96 -3.23 17.19
C ARG A 53 22.48 -3.37 17.22
N LEU A 54 22.96 -4.29 18.06
CA LEU A 54 24.35 -4.76 18.05
C LEU A 54 24.34 -6.29 17.94
N GLU A 55 25.17 -6.82 17.05
CA GLU A 55 25.36 -8.26 16.90
C GLU A 55 26.50 -8.72 17.81
N ILE A 56 26.20 -9.71 18.64
CA ILE A 56 27.12 -10.25 19.63
C ILE A 56 27.40 -11.69 19.25
N SER A 57 28.67 -12.00 19.04
CA SER A 57 29.17 -13.33 18.70
C SER A 57 30.21 -13.80 19.72
N CYS A 58 30.07 -15.05 20.16
CA CYS A 58 31.00 -15.68 21.07
C CYS A 58 31.33 -17.08 20.55
N GLN A 59 32.60 -17.34 20.24
CA GLN A 59 33.03 -18.59 19.61
C GLN A 59 33.54 -19.64 20.60
N LYS A 60 34.22 -19.25 21.68
CA LYS A 60 34.80 -20.23 22.61
C LYS A 60 34.95 -19.70 24.04
N VAL A 61 34.68 -20.57 25.00
CA VAL A 61 34.90 -20.34 26.43
C VAL A 61 35.75 -21.50 26.96
N LEU A 62 36.75 -21.20 27.79
CA LEU A 62 37.67 -22.17 28.41
C LEU A 62 36.93 -23.00 29.48
N GLU A 63 37.36 -24.25 29.60
CA GLU A 63 36.63 -25.42 30.11
C GLU A 63 35.87 -25.29 31.44
N GLY A 64 34.76 -26.05 31.50
CA GLY A 64 34.01 -26.34 32.72
C GLY A 64 32.66 -27.00 32.42
N GLU A 65 32.41 -28.20 32.95
CA GLU A 65 31.11 -28.85 32.82
C GLU A 65 30.05 -28.13 33.68
N ASN A 66 28.88 -27.84 33.10
CA ASN A 66 27.68 -27.27 33.76
C ASN A 66 27.70 -25.78 34.18
N TYR A 67 28.47 -24.92 33.51
CA TYR A 67 28.35 -23.45 33.70
C TYR A 67 27.27 -22.83 32.82
N SER A 68 26.51 -21.87 33.35
CA SER A 68 25.68 -20.96 32.56
C SER A 68 26.30 -19.55 32.51
N PHE A 69 26.25 -18.93 31.34
CA PHE A 69 26.78 -17.59 31.12
C PHE A 69 25.63 -16.60 31.05
N THR A 70 25.73 -15.51 31.81
CA THR A 70 24.76 -14.42 31.75
C THR A 70 25.43 -13.18 31.17
N LEU A 71 24.87 -12.71 30.04
CA LEU A 71 25.30 -11.49 29.39
C LEU A 71 24.46 -10.32 29.90
N TYR A 72 25.14 -9.31 30.42
CA TYR A 72 24.55 -8.05 30.86
C TYR A 72 24.97 -6.91 29.95
N ARG A 73 24.07 -5.93 29.82
CA ARG A 73 24.29 -4.65 29.19
C ARG A 73 24.03 -3.55 30.20
N LYS A 74 24.86 -2.51 30.18
CA LYS A 74 24.69 -1.28 30.96
C LYS A 74 24.86 -0.08 30.04
N GLU A 75 24.03 0.95 30.18
CA GLU A 75 24.32 2.24 29.53
C GLU A 75 25.53 2.90 30.23
N PHE A 76 26.38 3.61 29.49
CA PHE A 76 27.61 4.19 30.04
C PHE A 76 27.36 5.14 31.23
N ASP A 77 26.24 5.87 31.21
CA ASP A 77 25.83 6.84 32.23
C ASP A 77 24.83 6.27 33.26
N ASP A 78 24.54 4.96 33.18
CA ASP A 78 23.60 4.29 34.06
C ASP A 78 24.32 3.33 35.02
N THR A 79 23.70 3.10 36.17
CA THR A 79 24.15 2.13 37.19
C THR A 79 23.40 0.80 37.10
N VAL A 80 22.31 0.74 36.32
CA VAL A 80 21.44 -0.44 36.20
C VAL A 80 21.94 -1.40 35.12
N PHE A 81 22.19 -2.65 35.50
CA PHE A 81 22.47 -3.74 34.57
C PHE A 81 21.18 -4.35 34.04
N LYS A 82 21.05 -4.45 32.71
CA LYS A 82 19.97 -5.19 32.04
C LYS A 82 20.50 -6.53 31.54
N THR A 83 19.80 -7.61 31.84
CA THR A 83 20.12 -8.95 31.33
C THR A 83 19.73 -9.03 29.86
N VAL A 84 20.69 -9.34 28.98
CA VAL A 84 20.47 -9.51 27.53
C VAL A 84 20.12 -10.96 27.23
N LYS A 85 20.91 -11.91 27.72
CA LYS A 85 20.71 -13.35 27.45
C LYS A 85 21.43 -14.22 28.48
N ILE A 86 20.83 -15.35 28.83
CA ILE A 86 21.48 -16.46 29.54
C ILE A 86 21.69 -17.58 28.53
N PHE A 87 22.90 -18.15 28.44
CA PHE A 87 23.23 -19.21 27.51
C PHE A 87 24.16 -20.25 28.13
N GLN A 88 24.05 -21.50 27.68
CA GLN A 88 24.84 -22.65 28.17
C GLN A 88 25.65 -23.33 27.06
N SER A 89 25.35 -23.04 25.79
CA SER A 89 25.97 -23.65 24.62
C SER A 89 26.60 -22.60 23.71
N LEU A 90 27.71 -23.00 23.08
CA LEU A 90 28.50 -22.20 22.13
C LEU A 90 28.61 -22.97 20.80
N PRO A 91 28.75 -22.29 19.65
CA PRO A 91 28.88 -20.84 19.48
C PRO A 91 27.55 -20.09 19.66
N LEU A 92 27.61 -18.86 20.18
CA LEU A 92 26.46 -17.98 20.33
C LEU A 92 26.51 -16.85 19.30
N LYS A 93 25.38 -16.61 18.62
CA LYS A 93 25.15 -15.44 17.79
C LYS A 93 23.80 -14.84 18.18
N ILE A 94 23.81 -13.64 18.77
CA ILE A 94 22.58 -12.94 19.20
C ILE A 94 22.61 -11.50 18.70
N VAL A 95 21.42 -10.95 18.47
CA VAL A 95 21.23 -9.54 18.18
C VAL A 95 20.58 -8.92 19.40
N ASP A 96 21.26 -7.94 19.98
CA ASP A 96 20.72 -7.16 21.08
C ASP A 96 19.93 -5.98 20.53
N GLU A 97 18.64 -5.89 20.86
CA GLU A 97 17.70 -4.93 20.30
C GLU A 97 17.32 -3.85 21.33
N GLY A 98 16.75 -2.74 20.84
CA GLY A 98 16.26 -1.64 21.69
C GLY A 98 17.37 -0.70 22.18
N LEU A 99 18.49 -0.64 21.46
CA LEU A 99 19.57 0.31 21.72
C LEU A 99 19.25 1.67 21.09
N SER A 100 19.94 2.72 21.56
CA SER A 100 19.90 4.05 20.95
C SER A 100 21.27 4.40 20.38
N TYR A 101 21.31 4.79 19.10
CA TYR A 101 22.54 5.18 18.39
C TYR A 101 23.29 6.38 19.00
N GLN A 102 22.63 7.15 19.88
CA GLN A 102 23.23 8.29 20.57
C GLN A 102 23.91 7.90 21.89
N LYS A 103 23.78 6.64 22.32
CA LYS A 103 24.25 6.17 23.62
C LYS A 103 25.34 5.11 23.46
N LYS A 104 26.25 5.09 24.44
CA LYS A 104 27.28 4.05 24.57
C LYS A 104 26.81 2.98 25.54
N TYR A 105 27.07 1.73 25.20
CA TYR A 105 26.70 0.56 25.99
C TYR A 105 27.93 -0.24 26.37
N GLN A 106 27.99 -0.65 27.63
CA GLN A 106 29.02 -1.52 28.18
C GLN A 106 28.43 -2.93 28.35
N TYR A 107 29.14 -3.93 27.83
CA TYR A 107 28.73 -5.34 27.98
C TYR A 107 29.58 -6.02 29.04
N TYR A 108 28.90 -6.83 29.86
CA TYR A 108 29.51 -7.57 30.96
C TYR A 108 29.11 -9.03 30.90
N LEU A 109 30.05 -9.92 31.22
CA LEU A 109 29.79 -11.34 31.33
C LEU A 109 29.94 -11.79 32.77
N SER A 110 29.02 -12.62 33.25
CA SER A 110 29.23 -13.41 34.46
C SER A 110 28.96 -14.89 34.20
N VAL A 111 29.59 -15.72 35.03
CA VAL A 111 29.47 -17.17 35.01
C VAL A 111 28.70 -17.59 36.24
N THR A 112 27.68 -18.42 36.08
CA THR A 112 26.94 -19.03 37.17
C THR A 112 27.29 -20.51 37.25
N ASP A 113 27.76 -20.94 38.42
CA ASP A 113 28.04 -22.34 38.71
C ASP A 113 26.75 -23.15 38.91
N SER A 114 26.85 -24.47 38.84
CA SER A 114 25.82 -25.47 39.16
C SER A 114 25.14 -25.28 40.53
N SER A 115 25.79 -24.57 41.46
CA SER A 115 25.24 -24.20 42.78
C SER A 115 24.47 -22.87 42.80
N GLY A 116 24.37 -22.16 41.67
CA GLY A 116 23.67 -20.88 41.53
C GLY A 116 24.48 -19.64 41.94
N ASN A 117 25.75 -19.79 42.28
CA ASN A 117 26.63 -18.66 42.62
C ASN A 117 27.12 -17.96 41.35
N GLU A 118 26.92 -16.65 41.27
CA GLU A 118 27.34 -15.80 40.14
C GLU A 118 28.74 -15.22 40.38
N SER A 119 29.62 -15.28 39.38
CA SER A 119 30.94 -14.66 39.40
C SER A 119 30.86 -13.13 39.34
N GLU A 120 31.98 -12.46 39.62
CA GLU A 120 32.11 -11.03 39.33
C GLU A 120 31.85 -10.75 37.84
N LYS A 121 31.16 -9.63 37.57
CA LYS A 121 30.81 -9.21 36.22
C LYS A 121 32.06 -8.66 35.53
N CYS A 122 32.60 -9.42 34.57
CA CYS A 122 33.77 -9.00 33.81
C CYS A 122 33.36 -8.04 32.68
N LEU A 123 33.99 -6.87 32.61
CA LEU A 123 33.77 -5.89 31.54
C LEU A 123 34.41 -6.42 30.24
N ILE A 124 33.59 -6.55 29.19
CA ILE A 124 34.05 -7.00 27.88
C ILE A 124 34.55 -5.82 27.04
N GLY A 125 33.79 -4.72 27.03
CA GLY A 125 34.10 -3.55 26.23
C GLY A 125 32.93 -2.58 26.11
N GLU A 126 33.21 -1.43 25.48
CA GLU A 126 32.24 -0.37 25.22
C GLU A 126 31.92 -0.31 23.73
N TYR A 127 30.64 -0.28 23.38
CA TYR A 127 30.18 -0.28 22.01
C TYR A 127 29.09 0.77 21.82
N SER A 128 29.11 1.42 20.66
CA SER A 128 28.09 2.39 20.26
C SER A 128 27.50 1.92 18.94
N PRO A 129 26.19 1.67 18.87
CA PRO A 129 25.55 1.35 17.61
C PRO A 129 25.57 2.57 16.70
N LYS A 130 25.67 2.35 15.38
CA LYS A 130 25.68 3.43 14.38
C LYS A 130 24.43 3.34 13.53
N ALA A 131 23.66 4.42 13.50
CA ALA A 131 22.52 4.51 12.61
C ALA A 131 22.99 4.67 11.17
N ASN A 132 22.57 3.74 10.31
CA ASN A 132 22.77 3.89 8.87
C ASN A 132 21.64 4.75 8.29
N LEU A 133 22.00 5.92 7.76
CA LEU A 133 21.04 6.83 7.10
C LEU A 133 20.39 6.20 5.86
N PHE A 134 21.05 5.22 5.25
CA PHE A 134 20.61 4.60 4.03
C PHE A 134 20.74 3.08 4.11
N LYS A 135 19.64 2.36 3.80
CA LYS A 135 19.62 0.91 3.78
C LYS A 135 20.05 0.42 2.40
N THR A 136 21.29 -0.04 2.31
CA THR A 136 21.90 -0.53 1.07
C THR A 136 21.11 -1.69 0.47
N ASP A 137 20.47 -2.50 1.32
CA ASP A 137 19.62 -3.61 0.89
C ASP A 137 18.38 -3.19 0.10
N LYS A 138 17.97 -1.91 0.18
CA LYS A 138 16.76 -1.38 -0.47
C LYS A 138 17.07 -0.41 -1.62
N VAL A 139 18.31 -0.37 -2.10
CA VAL A 139 18.72 0.49 -3.23
C VAL A 139 17.85 0.23 -4.46
N ILE A 140 17.60 -1.05 -4.79
CA ILE A 140 16.77 -1.40 -5.95
C ILE A 140 15.35 -0.87 -5.79
N LEU A 141 14.74 -1.07 -4.63
CA LEU A 141 13.40 -0.56 -4.35
C LEU A 141 13.34 0.96 -4.52
N PHE A 142 14.35 1.68 -4.02
CA PHE A 142 14.46 3.13 -4.17
C PHE A 142 14.55 3.56 -5.64
N LEU A 143 15.40 2.89 -6.43
CA LEU A 143 15.51 3.16 -7.87
C LEU A 143 14.20 2.86 -8.62
N MET A 144 13.50 1.78 -8.25
CA MET A 144 12.19 1.42 -8.82
C MET A 144 11.13 2.48 -8.52
N ILE A 145 11.10 3.02 -7.30
CA ILE A 145 10.19 4.11 -6.91
C ILE A 145 10.48 5.38 -7.73
N ILE A 146 11.76 5.74 -7.88
CA ILE A 146 12.16 6.89 -8.72
C ILE A 146 11.72 6.68 -10.16
N PHE A 147 12.01 5.52 -10.73
CA PHE A 147 11.64 5.16 -12.10
C PHE A 147 10.12 5.23 -12.30
N TYR A 148 9.34 4.68 -11.38
CA TYR A 148 7.87 4.72 -11.44
C TYR A 148 7.34 6.16 -11.34
N THR A 149 7.90 6.96 -10.44
CA THR A 149 7.54 8.39 -10.31
C THR A 149 7.83 9.16 -11.60
N MET A 150 8.95 8.87 -12.27
CA MET A 150 9.26 9.49 -13.57
C MET A 150 8.25 9.11 -14.66
N ILE A 151 7.81 7.85 -14.70
CA ILE A 151 6.78 7.40 -15.65
C ILE A 151 5.47 8.15 -15.41
N ILE A 152 5.01 8.27 -14.15
CA ILE A 152 3.80 9.02 -13.81
C ILE A 152 3.93 10.47 -14.29
N ILE A 153 5.01 11.16 -13.92
CA ILE A 153 5.22 12.57 -14.30
C ILE A 153 5.24 12.72 -15.83
N TYR A 154 5.93 11.81 -16.53
CA TYR A 154 5.97 11.82 -18.00
C TYR A 154 4.58 11.67 -18.62
N LEU A 155 3.78 10.72 -18.14
CA LEU A 155 2.45 10.44 -18.69
C LEU A 155 1.46 11.55 -18.37
N VAL A 156 1.41 12.04 -17.13
CA VAL A 156 0.55 13.18 -16.74
C VAL A 156 0.86 14.41 -17.59
N GLU A 157 2.14 14.73 -17.77
CA GLU A 157 2.55 15.87 -18.59
C GLU A 157 2.25 15.65 -20.08
N SER A 158 2.27 14.39 -20.54
CA SER A 158 1.87 14.03 -21.91
C SER A 158 0.37 14.26 -22.13
N VAL A 159 -0.49 13.91 -21.17
CA VAL A 159 -1.94 14.20 -21.26
C VAL A 159 -2.19 15.71 -21.23
N ARG A 160 -1.51 16.45 -20.34
CA ARG A 160 -1.61 17.92 -20.27
C ARG A 160 -1.23 18.62 -21.57
N LYS A 161 -0.32 18.03 -22.36
CA LYS A 161 0.08 18.53 -23.69
C LYS A 161 -0.90 18.15 -24.81
N GLY A 162 -2.04 17.55 -24.47
CA GLY A 162 -3.10 17.19 -25.42
C GLY A 162 -2.87 15.85 -26.12
N LYS A 163 -1.95 14.99 -25.64
CA LYS A 163 -1.92 13.61 -26.15
C LYS A 163 -3.08 12.84 -25.55
N ASP A 164 -3.91 12.29 -26.42
CA ASP A 164 -4.97 11.39 -26.00
C ASP A 164 -4.36 10.02 -25.63
N LEU A 165 -4.54 9.61 -24.38
CA LEU A 165 -4.11 8.28 -23.92
C LEU A 165 -5.28 7.32 -24.09
N PHE A 166 -5.06 6.25 -24.84
CA PHE A 166 -6.05 5.18 -24.94
C PHE A 166 -6.25 4.51 -23.56
N VAL A 167 -7.45 4.69 -23.01
CA VAL A 167 -7.98 3.96 -21.85
C VAL A 167 -9.08 3.03 -22.34
N ARG A 168 -9.07 1.78 -21.87
CA ARG A 168 -10.11 0.80 -22.20
C ARG A 168 -11.46 1.36 -21.74
N LYS A 169 -12.47 1.26 -22.60
CA LYS A 169 -13.85 1.61 -22.28
C LYS A 169 -14.39 0.72 -21.16
N ILE A 170 -15.08 1.34 -20.21
CA ILE A 170 -15.78 0.64 -19.12
C ILE A 170 -17.26 0.64 -19.48
N SER A 171 -17.82 -0.53 -19.79
CA SER A 171 -19.18 -0.65 -20.34
C SER A 171 -20.26 0.00 -19.47
N GLY A 172 -20.12 -0.08 -18.15
CA GLY A 172 -21.06 0.60 -17.23
C GLY A 172 -21.02 2.13 -17.31
N LEU A 173 -19.88 2.73 -17.67
CA LEU A 173 -19.74 4.19 -17.76
C LEU A 173 -20.12 4.74 -19.13
N ASP A 174 -19.91 3.98 -20.20
CA ASP A 174 -20.33 4.39 -21.55
C ASP A 174 -21.86 4.55 -21.66
N THR A 175 -22.59 3.78 -20.85
CA THR A 175 -24.07 3.80 -20.82
C THR A 175 -24.63 4.83 -19.84
N LEU A 176 -23.77 5.51 -19.08
CA LEU A 176 -24.20 6.50 -18.08
C LEU A 176 -24.94 7.68 -18.73
N ASP A 177 -24.41 8.20 -19.85
CA ASP A 177 -25.02 9.33 -20.57
C ASP A 177 -26.41 8.97 -21.11
N GLU A 178 -26.57 7.76 -21.65
CA GLU A 178 -27.85 7.23 -22.10
C GLU A 178 -28.83 7.04 -20.93
N ALA A 179 -28.34 6.50 -19.81
CA ALA A 179 -29.15 6.25 -18.63
C ALA A 179 -29.64 7.55 -17.97
N VAL A 180 -28.81 8.60 -17.93
CA VAL A 180 -29.22 9.93 -17.47
C VAL A 180 -30.19 10.57 -18.45
N GLY A 181 -29.89 10.56 -19.75
CA GLY A 181 -30.78 11.11 -20.78
C GLY A 181 -32.17 10.46 -20.77
N ARG A 182 -32.25 9.14 -20.62
CA ARG A 182 -33.53 8.41 -20.47
C ARG A 182 -34.28 8.84 -19.21
N ALA A 183 -33.57 9.07 -18.09
CA ALA A 183 -34.20 9.55 -16.87
C ALA A 183 -34.85 10.94 -17.07
N THR A 184 -34.16 11.82 -17.80
CA THR A 184 -34.69 13.12 -18.22
C THR A 184 -35.92 12.98 -19.10
N GLU A 185 -35.85 12.15 -20.16
CA GLU A 185 -36.96 11.92 -21.08
C GLU A 185 -38.21 11.35 -20.39
N MET A 186 -38.01 10.53 -19.36
CA MET A 186 -39.10 9.94 -18.57
C MET A 186 -39.60 10.85 -17.44
N GLY A 187 -38.94 11.97 -17.17
CA GLY A 187 -39.24 12.82 -16.01
C GLY A 187 -39.10 12.09 -14.67
N ARG A 188 -38.20 11.10 -14.60
CA ARG A 188 -37.99 10.25 -13.41
C ARG A 188 -36.60 10.51 -12.81
N PRO A 189 -36.43 10.34 -11.49
CA PRO A 189 -35.15 10.62 -10.86
C PRO A 189 -34.06 9.60 -11.23
N VAL A 190 -32.82 9.99 -11.01
CA VAL A 190 -31.65 9.10 -10.92
C VAL A 190 -31.36 8.86 -9.44
N LEU A 191 -31.26 7.60 -9.05
CA LEU A 191 -30.89 7.19 -7.69
C LEU A 191 -29.40 6.83 -7.65
N TYR A 192 -28.63 7.49 -6.79
CA TYR A 192 -27.21 7.21 -6.59
C TYR A 192 -26.95 6.71 -5.17
N VAL A 193 -26.41 5.51 -5.02
CA VAL A 193 -26.09 4.89 -3.73
C VAL A 193 -24.57 4.77 -3.60
N PRO A 194 -23.90 5.54 -2.73
CA PRO A 194 -22.44 5.61 -2.62
C PRO A 194 -21.79 4.43 -1.85
N GLY A 195 -22.46 3.28 -1.83
CA GLY A 195 -22.11 2.15 -0.97
C GLY A 195 -22.67 2.27 0.45
N SER A 196 -22.31 1.30 1.27
CA SER A 196 -22.74 1.13 2.67
C SER A 196 -21.59 1.38 3.67
N SER A 197 -20.35 1.59 3.21
CA SER A 197 -19.18 1.77 4.09
C SER A 197 -18.94 3.24 4.46
N SER A 198 -17.93 3.49 5.27
CA SER A 198 -17.56 4.84 5.72
C SER A 198 -16.45 5.44 4.84
N MET A 199 -16.02 6.65 5.19
CA MET A 199 -14.89 7.35 4.55
C MET A 199 -13.52 6.67 4.72
N SER A 200 -13.38 5.70 5.62
CA SER A 200 -12.13 4.94 5.72
C SER A 200 -11.95 3.95 4.57
N ASP A 201 -13.01 3.71 3.80
CA ASP A 201 -13.02 2.73 2.72
C ASP A 201 -12.72 3.40 1.37
N ILE A 202 -11.76 2.81 0.65
CA ILE A 202 -11.27 3.34 -0.62
C ILE A 202 -12.37 3.28 -1.68
N ALA A 203 -13.25 2.28 -1.64
CA ALA A 203 -14.37 2.17 -2.58
C ALA A 203 -15.43 3.26 -2.37
N THR A 204 -15.68 3.67 -1.12
CA THR A 204 -16.58 4.80 -0.81
C THR A 204 -16.01 6.11 -1.36
N ILE A 205 -14.71 6.34 -1.15
CA ILE A 205 -14.02 7.52 -1.70
C ILE A 205 -14.09 7.51 -3.24
N ALA A 206 -13.85 6.35 -3.86
CA ALA A 206 -13.95 6.20 -5.31
C ALA A 206 -15.36 6.49 -5.81
N SER A 207 -16.39 6.01 -5.11
CA SER A 207 -17.78 6.32 -5.43
C SER A 207 -18.06 7.82 -5.39
N LEU A 208 -17.61 8.55 -4.37
CA LEU A 208 -17.84 10.00 -4.32
C LEU A 208 -17.09 10.75 -5.43
N ASN A 209 -15.91 10.27 -5.83
CA ASN A 209 -15.22 10.82 -7.00
C ASN A 209 -15.98 10.56 -8.31
N ILE A 210 -16.78 9.50 -8.40
CA ILE A 210 -17.68 9.24 -9.53
C ILE A 210 -18.95 10.09 -9.44
N LEU A 211 -19.48 10.31 -8.23
CA LEU A 211 -20.66 11.14 -7.98
C LEU A 211 -20.49 12.55 -8.54
N GLY A 212 -19.30 13.15 -8.48
CA GLY A 212 -19.07 14.50 -9.00
C GLY A 212 -19.40 14.66 -10.49
N PRO A 213 -18.68 13.96 -11.39
CA PRO A 213 -18.99 13.97 -12.82
C PRO A 213 -20.43 13.54 -13.15
N VAL A 214 -20.99 12.58 -12.41
CA VAL A 214 -22.40 12.13 -12.56
C VAL A 214 -23.37 13.27 -12.21
N ALA A 215 -23.17 13.93 -11.06
CA ALA A 215 -24.01 15.03 -10.58
C ALA A 215 -23.94 16.23 -11.52
N LYS A 216 -22.74 16.56 -12.04
CA LYS A 216 -22.55 17.59 -13.06
C LYS A 216 -23.42 17.30 -14.29
N LYS A 217 -23.39 16.06 -14.78
CA LYS A 217 -24.21 15.62 -15.91
C LYS A 217 -25.69 15.73 -15.61
N ILE A 218 -26.13 15.25 -14.46
CA ILE A 218 -27.54 15.30 -14.04
C ILE A 218 -28.03 16.76 -13.95
N ALA A 219 -27.19 17.69 -13.51
CA ALA A 219 -27.49 19.11 -13.49
C ALA A 219 -27.60 19.72 -14.90
N GLU A 220 -26.74 19.31 -15.85
CA GLU A 220 -26.83 19.71 -17.27
C GLU A 220 -28.16 19.27 -17.90
N TYR A 221 -28.64 18.07 -17.53
CA TYR A 221 -29.92 17.51 -17.99
C TYR A 221 -31.13 17.90 -17.14
N GLU A 222 -30.98 18.76 -16.13
CA GLU A 222 -32.06 19.18 -15.21
C GLU A 222 -32.87 18.01 -14.60
N THR A 223 -32.21 16.90 -14.31
CA THR A 223 -32.87 15.70 -13.79
C THR A 223 -32.77 15.63 -12.27
N LYS A 224 -33.79 15.10 -11.60
CA LYS A 224 -33.77 14.94 -10.14
C LYS A 224 -32.77 13.86 -9.73
N LEU A 225 -31.85 14.20 -8.84
CA LEU A 225 -30.92 13.28 -8.20
C LEU A 225 -31.45 12.89 -6.82
N ILE A 226 -31.27 11.63 -6.41
CA ILE A 226 -31.56 11.17 -5.04
C ILE A 226 -30.33 10.42 -4.54
N VAL A 227 -29.72 10.87 -3.44
CA VAL A 227 -28.49 10.28 -2.87
C VAL A 227 -28.73 9.89 -1.41
N PRO A 228 -29.35 8.74 -1.14
CA PRO A 228 -29.42 8.21 0.21
C PRO A 228 -28.04 7.80 0.69
N ASN A 229 -27.75 8.01 1.97
CA ASN A 229 -26.48 7.67 2.60
C ASN A 229 -26.70 6.88 3.90
N ARG A 230 -25.85 5.87 4.13
CA ARG A 230 -25.80 5.10 5.39
C ARG A 230 -24.95 5.77 6.47
N ASP A 231 -23.95 6.55 6.08
CA ASP A 231 -22.99 7.19 6.98
C ASP A 231 -23.15 8.73 6.92
N PRO A 232 -23.29 9.43 8.07
CA PRO A 232 -23.48 10.88 8.09
C PRO A 232 -22.27 11.68 7.57
N ILE A 233 -21.05 11.16 7.71
CA ILE A 233 -19.83 11.78 7.18
C ILE A 233 -19.84 11.64 5.66
N VAL A 234 -20.19 10.45 5.15
CA VAL A 234 -20.34 10.22 3.70
C VAL A 234 -21.42 11.14 3.12
N MET A 235 -22.56 11.30 3.79
CA MET A 235 -23.60 12.27 3.41
C MET A 235 -23.06 13.70 3.31
N THR A 236 -22.28 14.14 4.30
CA THR A 236 -21.76 15.51 4.35
C THR A 236 -20.82 15.78 3.18
N VAL A 237 -19.93 14.83 2.86
CA VAL A 237 -19.03 14.97 1.70
C VAL A 237 -19.81 14.87 0.39
N ALA A 238 -20.80 13.97 0.30
CA ALA A 238 -21.66 13.86 -0.88
C ALA A 238 -22.40 15.17 -1.17
N LYS A 239 -22.89 15.88 -0.14
CA LYS A 239 -23.49 17.22 -0.29
C LYS A 239 -22.54 18.22 -0.93
N GLU A 240 -21.31 18.30 -0.42
CA GLU A 240 -20.31 19.23 -0.97
C GLU A 240 -19.92 18.86 -2.41
N VAL A 241 -19.71 17.58 -2.71
CA VAL A 241 -19.40 17.10 -4.07
C VAL A 241 -20.53 17.44 -5.04
N VAL A 242 -21.79 17.18 -4.67
CA VAL A 242 -22.94 17.48 -5.55
C VAL A 242 -23.11 18.99 -5.72
N LYS A 243 -22.98 19.77 -4.65
CA LYS A 243 -23.08 21.23 -4.70
C LYS A 243 -22.00 21.87 -5.58
N GLU A 244 -20.75 21.41 -5.47
CA GLU A 244 -19.65 21.85 -6.33
C GLU A 244 -19.94 21.48 -7.79
N SER A 245 -20.37 20.24 -8.04
CA SER A 245 -20.67 19.76 -9.39
C SER A 245 -21.82 20.51 -10.07
N TYR A 246 -22.87 20.87 -9.32
CA TYR A 246 -23.98 21.71 -9.81
C TYR A 246 -23.51 23.14 -10.09
N SER A 247 -22.61 23.66 -9.27
CA SER A 247 -22.00 24.98 -9.49
C SER A 247 -21.11 25.00 -10.74
N GLU A 248 -20.33 23.95 -10.97
CA GLU A 248 -19.53 23.78 -12.19
C GLU A 248 -20.38 23.63 -13.46
N ALA A 249 -21.55 23.00 -13.36
CA ALA A 249 -22.53 22.92 -14.45
C ALA A 249 -23.21 24.28 -14.73
N GLY A 250 -22.95 25.31 -13.92
CA GLY A 250 -23.61 26.61 -14.03
C GLY A 250 -25.06 26.60 -13.54
N ARG A 251 -25.45 25.59 -12.75
CA ARG A 251 -26.82 25.36 -12.26
C ARG A 251 -26.90 25.21 -10.74
N PRO A 252 -26.38 26.17 -9.96
CA PRO A 252 -26.52 26.15 -8.50
C PRO A 252 -27.97 26.34 -8.03
N ASP A 253 -28.85 26.87 -8.90
CA ASP A 253 -30.26 27.15 -8.64
C ASP A 253 -31.12 25.89 -8.48
N VAL A 254 -30.74 24.79 -9.14
CA VAL A 254 -31.47 23.51 -9.07
C VAL A 254 -30.91 22.56 -8.00
N TYR A 255 -29.85 22.95 -7.28
CA TYR A 255 -29.32 22.18 -6.17
C TYR A 255 -30.30 22.20 -5.00
N ASN A 256 -30.59 21.02 -4.45
CA ASN A 256 -31.42 20.86 -3.26
C ASN A 256 -30.72 19.99 -2.22
N ASP A 257 -30.48 20.57 -1.05
CA ASP A 257 -29.79 19.90 0.05
C ASP A 257 -30.55 18.69 0.60
N ASN A 258 -31.86 18.64 0.39
CA ASN A 258 -32.72 17.53 0.83
C ASN A 258 -32.66 16.31 -0.09
N ASP A 259 -32.05 16.41 -1.27
CA ASP A 259 -31.88 15.27 -2.18
C ASP A 259 -30.74 14.35 -1.73
N ILE A 260 -29.86 14.83 -0.84
CA ILE A 260 -28.76 14.08 -0.23
C ILE A 260 -29.00 13.96 1.26
N PHE A 261 -29.34 12.76 1.73
CA PHE A 261 -29.81 12.58 3.11
C PHE A 261 -29.33 11.27 3.72
N PHE A 262 -29.22 11.28 5.05
CA PHE A 262 -28.97 10.11 5.86
C PHE A 262 -30.27 9.30 6.03
N LEU A 263 -30.20 8.00 5.82
CA LEU A 263 -31.33 7.08 6.02
C LEU A 263 -31.28 6.40 7.39
N THR A 264 -30.24 5.60 7.60
CA THR A 264 -30.03 4.77 8.80
C THR A 264 -28.63 4.20 8.74
N ASP A 265 -28.05 3.86 9.89
CA ASP A 265 -26.79 3.13 10.02
C ASP A 265 -26.99 1.60 10.00
N SER A 266 -28.22 1.10 10.03
CA SER A 266 -28.51 -0.33 9.94
C SER A 266 -28.35 -0.83 8.50
N GLN A 267 -27.52 -1.86 8.29
CA GLN A 267 -27.23 -2.40 6.96
C GLN A 267 -28.49 -2.84 6.18
N PHE A 268 -29.32 -3.71 6.77
CA PHE A 268 -30.56 -4.16 6.11
C PHE A 268 -31.67 -3.11 6.17
N GLY A 269 -31.66 -2.24 7.18
CA GLY A 269 -32.54 -1.08 7.21
C GLY A 269 -32.29 -0.15 6.02
N TYR A 270 -31.02 0.05 5.67
CA TYR A 270 -30.60 0.85 4.53
C TYR A 270 -31.07 0.25 3.19
N ALA A 271 -30.89 -1.06 2.99
CA ALA A 271 -31.44 -1.75 1.81
C ALA A 271 -32.96 -1.70 1.72
N ALA A 272 -33.67 -1.91 2.83
CA ALA A 272 -35.13 -1.83 2.85
C ALA A 272 -35.62 -0.41 2.50
N ALA A 273 -34.96 0.61 3.04
CA ALA A 273 -35.28 2.01 2.77
C ALA A 273 -35.00 2.40 1.31
N ILE A 274 -33.86 1.98 0.75
CA ILE A 274 -33.51 2.16 -0.67
C ILE A 274 -34.52 1.46 -1.58
N SER A 275 -34.87 0.20 -1.27
CA SER A 275 -35.89 -0.55 -2.03
C SER A 275 -37.26 0.15 -1.97
N GLY A 276 -37.60 0.74 -0.82
CA GLY A 276 -38.78 1.58 -0.65
C GLY A 276 -38.74 2.85 -1.51
N ILE A 277 -37.58 3.50 -1.64
CA ILE A 277 -37.38 4.64 -2.55
C ILE A 277 -37.57 4.18 -4.00
N MET A 278 -36.94 3.09 -4.41
CA MET A 278 -37.08 2.53 -5.76
C MET A 278 -38.55 2.25 -6.10
N THR A 279 -39.32 1.72 -5.15
CA THR A 279 -40.74 1.38 -5.34
C THR A 279 -41.64 2.63 -5.44
N ARG A 280 -41.38 3.66 -4.63
CA ARG A 280 -42.21 4.89 -4.58
C ARG A 280 -41.86 5.87 -5.67
N GLU A 281 -40.59 6.21 -5.79
CA GLU A 281 -40.10 7.24 -6.71
C GLU A 281 -39.92 6.70 -8.14
N LYS A 282 -39.81 5.37 -8.28
CA LYS A 282 -39.55 4.67 -9.56
C LYS A 282 -38.46 5.37 -10.38
N PRO A 283 -37.22 5.48 -9.86
CA PRO A 283 -36.10 6.05 -10.62
C PRO A 283 -35.99 5.36 -11.98
N ALA A 284 -35.62 6.11 -13.02
CA ALA A 284 -35.37 5.50 -14.33
C ALA A 284 -34.01 4.79 -14.36
N THR A 285 -33.08 5.23 -13.49
CA THR A 285 -31.70 4.75 -13.41
C THR A 285 -31.27 4.65 -11.95
N ASN A 286 -30.67 3.52 -11.59
CA ASN A 286 -30.03 3.28 -10.30
C ASN A 286 -28.51 3.11 -10.50
N LEU A 287 -27.73 3.89 -9.76
CA LEU A 287 -26.29 3.84 -9.72
C LEU A 287 -25.87 3.30 -8.35
N LEU A 288 -25.41 2.05 -8.30
CA LEU A 288 -25.02 1.36 -7.07
C LEU A 288 -23.50 1.22 -7.02
N LEU A 289 -22.80 2.27 -6.58
CA LEU A 289 -21.34 2.38 -6.69
C LEU A 289 -20.69 2.53 -5.31
N GLY A 290 -19.76 1.64 -4.96
CA GLY A 290 -19.00 1.72 -3.71
C GLY A 290 -18.78 0.37 -3.03
N MET A 291 -18.51 0.40 -1.73
CA MET A 291 -18.42 -0.82 -0.92
C MET A 291 -19.82 -1.28 -0.53
N PHE A 292 -20.13 -2.54 -0.80
CA PHE A 292 -21.37 -3.17 -0.39
C PHE A 292 -21.10 -4.51 0.30
N TRP A 293 -22.09 -5.01 1.04
CA TRP A 293 -22.12 -6.38 1.55
C TRP A 293 -23.39 -7.09 1.06
N ALA A 294 -23.90 -8.04 1.84
CA ALA A 294 -25.03 -8.91 1.49
C ALA A 294 -26.33 -8.16 1.11
N GLU A 295 -26.47 -6.90 1.52
CA GLU A 295 -27.60 -6.04 1.19
C GLU A 295 -27.65 -5.63 -0.29
N SER A 296 -26.53 -5.74 -1.02
CA SER A 296 -26.43 -5.42 -2.45
C SER A 296 -27.45 -6.16 -3.31
N LEU A 297 -27.64 -7.47 -3.08
CA LEU A 297 -28.59 -8.28 -3.84
C LEU A 297 -30.03 -7.80 -3.65
N ILE A 298 -30.39 -7.39 -2.44
CA ILE A 298 -31.73 -6.88 -2.12
C ILE A 298 -31.99 -5.59 -2.90
N MET A 299 -31.02 -4.66 -2.89
CA MET A 299 -31.13 -3.40 -3.61
C MET A 299 -31.18 -3.63 -5.14
N ALA A 300 -30.33 -4.51 -5.65
CA ALA A 300 -30.26 -4.81 -7.08
C ALA A 300 -31.56 -5.47 -7.57
N GLU A 301 -32.11 -6.44 -6.85
CA GLU A 301 -33.35 -7.10 -7.25
C GLU A 301 -34.56 -6.14 -7.17
N ALA A 302 -34.58 -5.25 -6.17
CA ALA A 302 -35.59 -4.21 -6.07
C ALA A 302 -35.55 -3.26 -7.29
N GLY A 303 -34.35 -2.82 -7.71
CA GLY A 303 -34.19 -1.97 -8.88
C GLY A 303 -34.57 -2.66 -10.20
N ASN A 304 -34.27 -3.96 -10.31
CA ASN A 304 -34.65 -4.77 -11.46
C ASN A 304 -36.18 -4.89 -11.56
N THR A 305 -36.84 -5.12 -10.43
CA THR A 305 -38.30 -5.22 -10.33
C THR A 305 -39.01 -3.92 -10.73
N THR A 306 -38.40 -2.76 -10.50
CA THR A 306 -39.00 -1.46 -10.88
C THR A 306 -38.71 -1.06 -12.33
N GLY A 307 -37.89 -1.81 -13.07
CA GLY A 307 -37.55 -1.56 -14.47
C GLY A 307 -36.60 -0.38 -14.69
N ALA A 308 -35.83 -0.04 -13.65
CA ALA A 308 -34.76 0.96 -13.74
C ALA A 308 -33.53 0.35 -14.43
N ILE A 309 -32.81 1.13 -15.24
CA ILE A 309 -31.47 0.75 -15.70
C ILE A 309 -30.56 0.71 -14.48
N GLN A 310 -29.83 -0.37 -14.29
CA GLN A 310 -28.94 -0.54 -13.16
C GLN A 310 -27.48 -0.62 -13.58
N ILE A 311 -26.70 0.36 -13.10
CA ILE A 311 -25.25 0.36 -13.22
C ILE A 311 -24.70 0.22 -11.81
N ALA A 312 -24.03 -0.91 -11.55
CA ALA A 312 -23.44 -1.21 -10.25
C ALA A 312 -21.92 -1.28 -10.35
N GLY A 313 -21.23 -1.14 -9.22
CA GLY A 313 -19.78 -1.14 -9.17
C GLY A 313 -19.25 -1.30 -7.76
N THR A 314 -18.37 -2.30 -7.58
CA THR A 314 -17.76 -2.59 -6.27
C THR A 314 -16.41 -3.28 -6.44
N ASP A 315 -15.54 -3.14 -5.45
CA ASP A 315 -14.29 -3.88 -5.31
C ASP A 315 -14.43 -5.14 -4.42
N ALA A 316 -15.60 -5.31 -3.79
CA ALA A 316 -15.89 -6.47 -2.96
C ALA A 316 -16.09 -7.72 -3.82
N VAL A 317 -15.07 -8.59 -3.84
CA VAL A 317 -15.07 -9.85 -4.60
C VAL A 317 -16.30 -10.74 -4.27
N THR A 318 -16.76 -10.71 -3.02
CA THR A 318 -17.91 -11.50 -2.57
C THR A 318 -19.26 -10.96 -3.04
N GLN A 319 -19.35 -9.68 -3.43
CA GLN A 319 -20.60 -9.04 -3.86
C GLN A 319 -20.71 -8.88 -5.37
N LEU A 320 -19.59 -8.91 -6.10
CA LEU A 320 -19.59 -8.87 -7.56
C LEU A 320 -20.58 -9.85 -8.23
N PRO A 321 -20.72 -11.11 -7.78
CA PRO A 321 -21.70 -12.02 -8.39
C PRO A 321 -23.15 -11.53 -8.29
N PHE A 322 -23.51 -10.81 -7.23
CA PHE A 322 -24.87 -10.28 -7.05
C PHE A 322 -25.18 -9.18 -8.08
N PHE A 323 -24.23 -8.27 -8.29
CA PHE A 323 -24.40 -7.23 -9.30
C PHE A 323 -24.33 -7.75 -10.72
N ILE A 324 -23.41 -8.68 -11.02
CA ILE A 324 -23.30 -9.30 -12.36
C ILE A 324 -24.61 -10.00 -12.76
N THR A 325 -25.31 -10.59 -11.80
CA THR A 325 -26.53 -11.35 -12.07
C THR A 325 -27.81 -10.51 -12.03
N SER A 326 -27.80 -9.37 -11.35
CA SER A 326 -29.02 -8.59 -11.03
C SER A 326 -29.03 -7.18 -11.63
N CYS A 327 -27.94 -6.73 -12.25
CA CYS A 327 -27.81 -5.40 -12.86
C CYS A 327 -27.45 -5.49 -14.34
N ASP A 328 -27.85 -4.47 -15.11
CA ASP A 328 -27.57 -4.41 -16.56
C ASP A 328 -26.06 -4.25 -16.84
N TYR A 329 -25.39 -3.45 -16.02
CA TYR A 329 -23.95 -3.20 -16.13
C TYR A 329 -23.28 -3.29 -14.77
N THR A 330 -22.14 -3.98 -14.72
CA THR A 330 -21.32 -4.09 -13.50
C THR A 330 -19.89 -3.65 -13.78
N ILE A 331 -19.42 -2.68 -13.01
CA ILE A 331 -18.04 -2.21 -12.93
C ILE A 331 -17.30 -3.10 -11.93
N ILE A 332 -16.19 -3.70 -12.37
CA ILE A 332 -15.54 -4.79 -11.62
C ILE A 332 -14.23 -4.31 -11.00
N GLY A 333 -14.13 -4.35 -9.67
CA GLY A 333 -12.85 -4.24 -8.98
C GLY A 333 -12.16 -2.91 -9.28
N GLU A 334 -10.98 -3.01 -9.91
CA GLU A 334 -10.16 -1.85 -10.25
C GLU A 334 -10.82 -0.86 -11.21
N GLU A 335 -11.83 -1.29 -11.97
CA GLU A 335 -12.60 -0.40 -12.83
C GLU A 335 -13.32 0.69 -12.02
N LEU A 336 -13.71 0.41 -10.77
CA LEU A 336 -14.33 1.39 -9.87
C LEU A 336 -13.37 2.56 -9.59
N TYR A 337 -12.09 2.27 -9.38
CA TYR A 337 -11.08 3.31 -9.12
C TYR A 337 -10.66 4.05 -10.41
N ALA A 338 -10.79 3.41 -11.57
CA ALA A 338 -10.54 4.02 -12.86
C ALA A 338 -11.71 4.89 -13.36
N ALA A 339 -12.91 4.71 -12.80
CA ALA A 339 -14.13 5.32 -13.30
C ALA A 339 -14.14 6.85 -13.24
N SER A 340 -13.64 7.45 -12.15
CA SER A 340 -13.55 8.91 -12.05
C SER A 340 -12.60 9.49 -13.11
N ALA A 341 -11.45 8.86 -13.34
CA ALA A 341 -10.50 9.23 -14.39
C ALA A 341 -11.14 9.17 -15.79
N TYR A 342 -11.98 8.17 -16.02
CA TYR A 342 -12.68 7.97 -17.28
C TYR A 342 -13.72 9.08 -17.55
N LEU A 343 -14.50 9.45 -16.53
CA LEU A 343 -15.57 10.45 -16.64
C LEU A 343 -15.05 11.89 -16.64
N SER A 344 -14.14 12.26 -15.73
CA SER A 344 -13.64 13.63 -15.62
C SER A 344 -12.60 13.98 -16.69
N ARG A 345 -11.96 12.96 -17.30
CA ARG A 345 -10.82 13.10 -18.22
C ARG A 345 -9.68 13.95 -17.65
N GLU A 346 -9.55 13.99 -16.32
CA GLU A 346 -8.53 14.80 -15.68
C GLU A 346 -7.11 14.24 -15.98
N PRO A 347 -6.16 15.08 -16.43
CA PRO A 347 -4.82 14.61 -16.79
C PRO A 347 -4.05 13.88 -15.69
N LEU A 348 -4.26 14.27 -14.42
CA LEU A 348 -3.62 13.64 -13.28
C LEU A 348 -4.10 12.21 -13.09
N LEU A 349 -5.42 12.00 -13.12
CA LEU A 349 -6.05 10.71 -12.92
C LEU A 349 -5.76 9.77 -14.11
N LEU A 350 -5.92 10.26 -15.35
CA LEU A 350 -5.63 9.50 -16.56
C LEU A 350 -4.16 9.10 -16.68
N GLY A 351 -3.24 10.03 -16.41
CA GLY A 351 -1.80 9.76 -16.47
C GLY A 351 -1.36 8.73 -15.42
N THR A 352 -1.92 8.82 -14.21
CA THR A 352 -1.65 7.86 -13.13
C THR A 352 -2.21 6.48 -13.44
N LEU A 353 -3.45 6.40 -13.94
CA LEU A 353 -4.08 5.15 -14.36
C LEU A 353 -3.22 4.43 -15.41
N LYS A 354 -2.77 5.16 -16.44
CA LYS A 354 -1.93 4.59 -17.50
C LYS A 354 -0.55 4.16 -16.99
N ALA A 355 0.04 4.91 -16.06
CA ALA A 355 1.30 4.54 -15.43
C ALA A 355 1.18 3.22 -14.66
N GLN A 356 0.08 3.05 -13.94
CA GLN A 356 -0.22 1.83 -13.19
C GLN A 356 -0.38 0.63 -14.14
N ASP A 357 -1.08 0.80 -15.26
CA ASP A 357 -1.23 -0.25 -16.27
C ASP A 357 0.11 -0.67 -16.89
N TYR A 358 0.98 0.30 -17.23
CA TYR A 358 2.32 -0.01 -17.75
C TYR A 358 3.19 -0.72 -16.71
N LEU A 359 3.12 -0.30 -15.45
CA LEU A 359 3.88 -0.96 -14.38
C LEU A 359 3.40 -2.40 -14.17
N LYS A 360 2.08 -2.63 -14.13
CA LYS A 360 1.50 -3.98 -14.05
C LYS A 360 1.95 -4.84 -15.23
N GLY A 361 1.88 -4.31 -16.45
CA GLY A 361 2.36 -5.00 -17.65
C GLY A 361 3.85 -5.35 -17.58
N PHE A 362 4.68 -4.42 -17.10
CA PHE A 362 6.11 -4.65 -16.88
C PHE A 362 6.37 -5.74 -15.83
N ILE A 363 5.66 -5.70 -14.70
CA ILE A 363 5.79 -6.72 -13.65
C ILE A 363 5.36 -8.10 -14.18
N ILE A 364 4.24 -8.19 -14.88
CA ILE A 364 3.77 -9.44 -15.51
C ILE A 364 4.82 -9.96 -16.49
N PHE A 365 5.41 -9.08 -17.31
CA PHE A 365 6.48 -9.45 -18.24
C PHE A 365 7.71 -10.01 -17.51
N VAL A 366 8.19 -9.35 -16.46
CA VAL A 366 9.35 -9.80 -15.68
C VAL A 366 9.08 -11.12 -14.98
N ILE A 367 7.89 -11.31 -14.39
CA ILE A 367 7.49 -12.57 -13.75
C ILE A 367 7.42 -13.70 -14.78
N THR A 368 6.81 -13.43 -15.94
CA THR A 368 6.70 -14.41 -17.03
C THR A 368 8.08 -14.80 -17.55
N LEU A 369 8.97 -13.83 -17.75
CA LEU A 369 10.34 -14.07 -18.19
C LEU A 369 11.13 -14.89 -17.15
N TYR A 370 11.00 -14.55 -15.85
CA TYR A 370 11.61 -15.31 -14.76
C TYR A 370 11.13 -16.77 -14.75
N PHE A 371 9.81 -16.98 -14.89
CA PHE A 371 9.22 -18.31 -14.91
C PHE A 371 9.71 -19.15 -16.10
N VAL A 372 9.77 -18.56 -17.30
CA VAL A 372 10.30 -19.22 -18.51
C VAL A 372 11.77 -19.60 -18.34
N ILE A 373 12.59 -18.68 -17.83
CA ILE A 373 14.02 -18.92 -17.57
C ILE A 373 14.22 -20.06 -16.55
N LEU A 374 13.40 -20.07 -15.49
CA LEU A 374 13.45 -21.11 -14.47
C LEU A 374 13.11 -22.49 -15.06
N LEU A 375 12.07 -22.57 -15.90
CA LEU A 375 11.71 -23.80 -16.61
C LEU A 375 12.84 -24.29 -17.53
N ILE A 376 13.46 -23.41 -18.31
CA ILE A 376 14.58 -23.77 -19.20
C ILE A 376 15.78 -24.26 -18.39
N SER A 377 16.11 -23.60 -17.29
CA SER A 377 17.20 -24.00 -16.40
C SER A 377 16.96 -25.39 -15.80
N TRP A 378 15.71 -25.68 -15.39
CA TRP A 378 15.32 -26.99 -14.87
C TRP A 378 15.47 -28.10 -15.94
N ILE A 379 15.05 -27.84 -17.19
CA ILE A 379 15.15 -28.80 -18.30
C ILE A 379 16.61 -29.06 -18.70
N THR A 380 17.45 -28.02 -18.69
CA THR A 380 18.85 -28.10 -19.14
C THR A 380 19.85 -28.53 -18.06
N GLY A 381 19.37 -28.85 -16.86
CA GLY A 381 20.21 -29.31 -15.74
C GLY A 381 21.17 -28.25 -15.19
N GLY A 382 20.87 -26.96 -15.37
CA GLY A 382 21.65 -25.86 -14.77
C GLY A 382 23.02 -25.57 -15.39
N ASN A 383 23.40 -26.20 -16.50
CA ASN A 383 24.73 -26.04 -17.12
C ASN A 383 24.96 -24.68 -17.82
N LEU A 384 23.93 -23.83 -17.91
CA LEU A 384 24.02 -22.53 -18.56
C LEU A 384 24.32 -21.44 -17.52
N VAL A 385 25.62 -21.12 -17.35
CA VAL A 385 26.16 -20.07 -16.46
C VAL A 385 25.50 -18.69 -16.68
N PHE A 386 24.99 -18.43 -17.88
CA PHE A 386 24.26 -17.21 -18.18
C PHE A 386 22.87 -17.15 -17.54
N LEU A 387 22.13 -18.28 -17.54
CA LEU A 387 20.79 -18.35 -16.95
C LEU A 387 20.85 -18.26 -15.42
N SER A 388 21.87 -18.83 -14.79
CA SER A 388 22.06 -18.73 -13.34
C SER A 388 22.33 -17.30 -12.88
N LYS A 389 23.15 -16.52 -13.61
CA LYS A 389 23.38 -15.09 -13.33
C LYS A 389 22.13 -14.23 -13.46
N ILE A 390 21.31 -14.47 -14.48
CA ILE A 390 20.02 -13.75 -14.61
C ILE A 390 19.08 -14.11 -13.47
N LEU A 391 19.06 -15.38 -13.06
CA LEU A 391 18.23 -15.85 -11.96
C LEU A 391 18.66 -15.26 -10.61
N GLU A 392 19.96 -15.02 -10.39
CA GLU A 392 20.48 -14.29 -9.22
C GLU A 392 20.04 -12.83 -9.21
N ILE A 393 20.11 -12.12 -10.34
CA ILE A 393 19.64 -10.73 -10.45
C ILE A 393 18.14 -10.64 -10.17
N LEU A 394 17.34 -11.55 -10.75
CA LEU A 394 15.90 -11.59 -10.50
C LEU A 394 15.58 -11.95 -9.05
N ARG A 395 16.30 -12.90 -8.44
CA ARG A 395 16.17 -13.21 -7.01
C ARG A 395 16.52 -12.01 -6.13
N PHE A 396 17.54 -11.23 -6.48
CA PHE A 396 17.89 -10.02 -5.74
C PHE A 396 16.77 -8.97 -5.83
N ILE A 397 16.15 -8.81 -7.00
CA ILE A 397 15.00 -7.91 -7.19
C ILE A 397 13.79 -8.36 -6.34
N PHE A 398 13.52 -9.66 -6.23
CA PHE A 398 12.37 -10.18 -5.45
C PHE A 398 12.66 -10.34 -3.94
N LYS A 399 13.92 -10.29 -3.51
CA LYS A 399 14.34 -10.41 -2.10
C LYS A 399 14.51 -9.04 -1.42
N SER A 400 14.84 -8.00 -2.20
CA SER A 400 14.84 -6.58 -1.79
C SER A 400 13.42 -6.04 -1.62
#